data_AF-A0A843H651-F1
#
_entry.id   AF-A0A843H651-F1
#
_cell.length_a   1.000
_cell.length_b   1.000
_cell.length_c   1.000
_cell.angle_alpha   90.00
_cell.angle_beta   90.00
_cell.angle_gamma   90.00
#
_symmetry.space_group_name_H-M   'P 1'
#
loop_
_entity.id
_entity.type
_entity.pdbx_description
1 polymer ?
#
loop_
_entity_poly.entity_id
_entity_poly.type
_entity_poly.pdbx_seq_one_letter_code
_entity_poly.pdbx_strand_id
1 'polypeptide(L)' 'MENMLQNTACSKDEAVTRLSDMGFKAINDSGVVMITIPTGKALKKAQKAIKDIGYKCSWGINVESENCNGE' A
#
# COMPACT_ATOMS: atom_id res chain seq x y z
N MET A 1 30.82 2.72 -13.82
CA MET A 1 30.31 4.08 -14.04
C MET A 1 28.82 4.03 -13.72
N GLU A 2 28.51 4.21 -12.43
CA GLU A 2 27.16 4.14 -11.88
C GLU A 2 26.44 5.45 -12.18
N ASN A 3 25.60 5.47 -13.21
CA ASN A 3 24.56 6.47 -13.35
C ASN A 3 23.22 5.79 -13.09
N MET A 4 22.99 5.49 -11.81
CA MET A 4 21.64 5.27 -11.30
C MET A 4 20.91 6.60 -11.43
N LEU A 5 20.21 6.78 -12.55
CA LEU A 5 19.13 7.74 -12.66
C LEU A 5 18.16 7.45 -11.51
N GLN A 6 18.33 8.16 -10.40
CA GLN A 6 17.34 8.35 -9.35
C GLN A 6 16.16 9.07 -9.99
N ASN A 7 15.41 8.33 -10.79
CA ASN A 7 14.12 8.74 -11.27
C ASN A 7 13.23 8.69 -10.03
N THR A 8 13.08 9.84 -9.37
CA THR A 8 12.22 10.04 -8.20
C THR A 8 10.73 9.92 -8.58
N ALA A 9 10.38 8.89 -9.35
CA ALA A 9 9.08 8.28 -9.27
C ALA A 9 9.14 7.44 -8.00
N CYS A 10 8.32 7.76 -6.98
CA CYS A 10 8.18 6.93 -5.79
C CYS A 10 8.12 5.47 -6.26
N SER A 11 9.13 4.65 -5.97
CA SER A 11 9.16 3.29 -6.54
C SER A 11 8.06 2.45 -5.89
N LYS A 12 7.53 1.42 -6.56
CA LYS A 12 6.52 0.54 -5.96
C LYS A 12 7.01 -0.01 -4.62
N ASP A 13 8.29 -0.37 -4.57
CA ASP A 13 8.99 -0.81 -3.38
C ASP A 13 9.01 0.25 -2.27
N GLU A 14 9.24 1.53 -2.62
CA GLU A 14 9.19 2.63 -1.66
C GLU A 14 7.77 2.88 -1.13
N ALA A 15 6.76 2.76 -1.99
CA ALA A 15 5.36 2.83 -1.57
C ALA A 15 5.02 1.68 -0.61
N VAL A 16 5.47 0.46 -0.90
CA VAL A 16 5.31 -0.71 -0.01
C VAL A 16 6.02 -0.50 1.32
N THR A 17 7.25 0.01 1.32
CA THR A 17 8.00 0.33 2.54
C THR A 17 7.28 1.39 3.38
N ARG A 18 6.84 2.49 2.76
CA ARG A 18 6.11 3.56 3.46
C ARG A 18 4.79 3.08 4.06
N LEU A 19 4.04 2.25 3.33
CA LEU A 19 2.81 1.67 3.84
C LEU A 19 3.07 0.72 5.02
N SER A 20 4.15 -0.05 4.94
CA SER A 20 4.58 -0.95 6.02
C SER A 20 5.00 -0.17 7.27
N ASP A 21 5.69 0.95 7.11
CA ASP A 21 6.06 1.86 8.20
C ASP A 21 4.82 2.49 8.88
N MET A 22 3.78 2.77 8.10
CA MET A 22 2.47 3.21 8.62
C MET A 22 1.66 2.07 9.26
N GLY A 23 2.15 0.83 9.25
CA GLY A 23 1.51 -0.35 9.84
C GLY A 23 0.52 -1.07 8.92
N PHE A 24 0.53 -0.80 7.61
CA PHE A 24 -0.27 -1.54 6.63
C PHE A 24 0.50 -2.73 6.06
N LYS A 25 -0.21 -3.81 5.76
CA LYS A 25 0.36 -4.94 5.03
C LYS A 25 0.30 -4.66 3.54
N ALA A 26 1.40 -4.20 2.96
CA ALA A 26 1.49 -3.86 1.53
C ALA A 26 2.42 -4.82 0.78
N ILE A 27 2.07 -5.15 -0.46
CA ILE A 27 2.88 -5.98 -1.38
C ILE A 27 2.87 -5.38 -2.79
N ASN A 28 3.92 -5.63 -3.55
CA ASN A 28 3.97 -5.35 -4.98
C ASN A 28 3.61 -6.63 -5.74
N ASP A 29 2.43 -6.65 -6.36
CA ASP A 29 1.96 -7.77 -7.17
C ASP A 29 1.88 -7.34 -8.65
N SER A 30 2.76 -7.88 -9.48
CA SER A 30 2.76 -7.65 -10.93
C SER A 30 2.67 -6.17 -11.37
N GLY A 31 3.23 -5.26 -10.57
CA GLY A 31 3.20 -3.83 -10.85
C GLY A 31 2.03 -3.06 -10.23
N VAL A 32 1.23 -3.71 -9.39
CA VAL A 32 0.17 -3.10 -8.59
C VAL A 32 0.57 -3.16 -7.12
N VAL A 33 0.45 -2.04 -6.40
CA VAL A 33 0.64 -2.04 -4.94
C VAL A 33 -0.66 -2.49 -4.29
N MET A 34 -0.66 -3.70 -3.73
CA MET A 34 -1.79 -4.25 -3.01
C MET A 34 -1.66 -4.01 -1.52
N ILE A 35 -2.72 -3.49 -0.89
CA ILE A 35 -2.77 -3.19 0.54
C ILE A 35 -3.84 -4.05 1.17
N THR A 36 -3.44 -4.86 2.15
CA THR A 36 -4.35 -5.71 2.89
C THR A 36 -4.73 -5.05 4.22
N ILE A 37 -6.02 -4.95 4.47
CA ILE A 37 -6.57 -4.30 5.67
C ILE A 37 -7.77 -5.07 6.25
N PRO A 38 -7.98 -5.01 7.58
CA PRO A 38 -9.21 -5.50 8.20
C PRO A 38 -10.41 -4.58 7.87
N THR A 39 -11.61 -5.16 7.74
CA THR A 39 -12.86 -4.42 7.48
C THR A 39 -13.14 -3.32 8.52
N GLY A 40 -13.87 -2.27 8.09
CA GLY A 40 -14.45 -1.26 9.00
C GLY A 40 -13.70 0.06 9.07
N LYS A 41 -12.56 0.14 9.78
CA LYS A 41 -11.85 1.42 10.07
C LYS A 41 -10.52 1.61 9.34
N ALA A 42 -9.91 0.53 8.86
CA ALA A 42 -8.60 0.59 8.22
C ALA A 42 -8.67 1.11 6.76
N LEU A 43 -9.84 1.01 6.09
CA LEU A 43 -10.02 1.48 4.70
C LEU A 43 -9.77 2.98 4.54
N LYS A 44 -10.38 3.81 5.40
CA LYS A 44 -10.20 5.26 5.35
C LYS A 44 -8.75 5.66 5.63
N LYS A 45 -8.08 4.95 6.55
CA LYS A 45 -6.66 5.19 6.85
C LYS A 45 -5.76 4.79 5.68
N ALA A 46 -6.02 3.64 5.05
CA ALA A 46 -5.29 3.18 3.87
C ALA A 46 -5.46 4.14 2.69
N GLN A 47 -6.68 4.58 2.40
CA GLN A 47 -6.94 5.59 1.36
C GLN A 47 -6.20 6.91 1.62
N LYS A 48 -6.15 7.35 2.88
CA LYS A 48 -5.40 8.56 3.25
C LYS A 48 -3.89 8.36 3.04
N ALA A 49 -3.33 7.22 3.47
CA ALA A 49 -1.93 6.88 3.29
C ALA A 49 -1.53 6.82 1.80
N ILE A 50 -2.34 6.14 0.97
CA ILE A 50 -2.15 6.09 -0.48
C ILE A 50 -2.08 7.49 -1.10
N LYS A 51 -3.01 8.38 -0.69
CA LYS A 51 -3.06 9.76 -1.17
C LYS A 51 -1.84 10.57 -0.70
N ASP A 52 -1.40 10.36 0.53
CA ASP A 52 -0.24 11.06 1.14
C ASP A 52 1.09 10.67 0.46
N ILE A 53 1.24 9.39 0.12
CA ILE A 53 2.40 8.89 -0.63
C ILE A 53 2.48 9.55 -2.02
N GLY A 54 1.37 10.08 -2.55
CA GLY A 54 1.36 10.82 -3.81
C GLY A 54 1.69 9.95 -5.02
N TYR A 55 1.64 8.62 -4.85
CA TYR A 55 2.09 7.68 -5.86
C TYR A 55 0.98 7.39 -6.88
N LYS A 56 1.29 7.63 -8.17
CA LYS A 56 0.32 7.63 -9.29
C LYS A 56 0.13 6.27 -9.97
N CYS A 57 0.75 5.20 -9.49
CA CYS A 57 0.59 3.88 -10.10
C CYS A 57 -0.72 3.21 -9.71
N SER A 58 -0.97 2.04 -10.29
CA SER A 58 -2.14 1.21 -9.97
C SER A 58 -2.07 0.69 -8.53
N TRP A 59 -3.17 0.83 -7.80
CA TRP A 59 -3.33 0.35 -6.43
C TRP A 59 -4.45 -0.68 -6.34
N GLY A 60 -4.27 -1.67 -5.47
CA GLY A 60 -5.30 -2.62 -5.07
C GLY A 60 -5.51 -2.55 -3.56
N ILE A 61 -6.76 -2.64 -3.11
CA ILE A 61 -7.05 -2.78 -1.68
C ILE A 61 -7.73 -4.14 -1.50
N ASN A 62 -7.07 -5.03 -0.77
CA ASN A 62 -7.65 -6.27 -0.33
C ASN A 62 -8.24 -6.05 1.07
N VAL A 63 -9.55 -6.13 1.19
CA VAL A 63 -10.21 -6.04 2.49
C VAL A 63 -10.41 -7.46 2.99
N GLU A 64 -9.61 -7.85 3.97
CA GLU A 64 -9.89 -9.05 4.74
C GLU A 64 -11.10 -8.71 5.60
N SER A 65 -12.27 -9.27 5.24
CA SER A 65 -13.38 -9.32 6.18
C SER A 65 -12.84 -9.98 7.44
N GLU A 66 -12.82 -9.24 8.54
CA GLU A 66 -12.77 -9.86 9.87
C GLU A 66 -13.83 -10.95 9.81
N ASN A 67 -13.36 -12.20 9.92
CA ASN A 67 -14.24 -13.34 9.97
C ASN A 67 -15.12 -13.04 11.19
N CYS A 68 -16.37 -12.64 10.98
CA CYS A 68 -17.36 -12.53 12.04
C CYS A 68 -17.63 -13.96 12.55
N ASN A 69 -16.64 -14.59 13.18
CA ASN A 69 -16.87 -15.63 14.16
C ASN A 69 -17.38 -14.91 15.41
N GLY A 70 -18.60 -14.38 15.29
CA GLY A 70 -19.42 -14.11 16.45
C GLY A 70 -19.77 -15.45 17.06
N GLU A 71 -19.20 -15.68 18.24
CA GLU A 71 -19.74 -16.41 19.40
C GLU A 71 -20.73 -17.57 19.15
#